data_AF-A0A354ESH4-F1
#
_entry.id   AF-A0A354ESH4-F1
#
_cell.length_a   1.000
_cell.length_b   1.000
_cell.length_c   1.000
_cell.angle_alpha   90.00
_cell.angle_beta   90.00
_cell.angle_gamma   90.00
#
_symmetry.space_group_name_H-M   'P 1'
#
loop_
_entity.id
_entity.type
_entity.pdbx_description
1 polymer ?
#
loop_
_entity_poly.entity_id
_entity_poly.type
_entity_poly.pdbx_seq_one_letter_code
_entity_poly.pdbx_strand_id
1 'polypeptide(L)'
;LIAQWRVKDLGVFELGGDFDAERWTSDRIARGEWFSRGRERPSKSGREVRKGAQMSPVARAAASAIGWSVMLLWWTGLLQIRPIQPEEWAGVVDGVNYGRILGQMFAVAYWPVILFAVCRIGFDLMRVIAGANARLTAAGDILFGLAAAWGVLWIWFWSALSPVIWVGTATAFFERIRILIDRSGGQEASLATILMVVVVWAFAVEVARIVRAGARLAAGADKKAA
;
A
#
# COMPACT_ATOMS: atom_id res chain seq x y z
N LEU A 1 -41.57 -17.96 -27.52
CA LEU A 1 -41.82 -16.72 -26.73
C LEU A 1 -40.49 -16.05 -26.46
N ILE A 2 -39.94 -15.41 -27.49
CA ILE A 2 -38.76 -14.55 -27.42
C ILE A 2 -39.30 -13.16 -27.68
N ALA A 3 -39.40 -12.34 -26.64
CA ALA A 3 -39.84 -10.96 -26.73
C ALA A 3 -38.83 -10.06 -26.01
N GLN A 4 -38.13 -9.29 -26.84
CA GLN A 4 -37.71 -7.91 -26.60
C GLN A 4 -36.81 -7.63 -25.38
N TRP A 5 -35.50 -7.80 -25.58
CA TRP A 5 -34.52 -6.89 -24.98
C TRP A 5 -33.93 -6.03 -26.10
N ARG A 6 -34.06 -4.71 -25.95
CA ARG A 6 -33.70 -3.68 -26.94
C ARG A 6 -32.21 -3.71 -27.26
N VAL A 7 -31.92 -3.65 -28.56
CA VAL A 7 -30.62 -3.50 -29.22
C VAL A 7 -30.00 -2.13 -28.91
N LYS A 8 -29.53 -1.90 -27.67
CA LYS A 8 -28.75 -0.70 -27.34
C LYS A 8 -27.55 -0.89 -26.41
N ASP A 9 -27.36 -2.08 -25.84
CA ASP A 9 -26.22 -2.37 -24.95
C ASP A 9 -25.16 -3.32 -25.55
N LEU A 10 -25.26 -3.64 -26.85
CA LEU A 10 -24.24 -4.41 -27.57
C LEU A 10 -23.12 -3.54 -28.19
N GLY A 11 -23.25 -2.20 -28.14
CA GLY A 11 -22.24 -1.27 -28.67
C GLY A 11 -21.01 -1.04 -27.78
N VAL A 12 -20.94 -1.65 -26.60
CA VAL A 12 -19.81 -1.48 -25.65
C VAL A 12 -18.84 -2.68 -25.67
N PHE A 13 -19.22 -3.80 -26.28
CA PHE A 13 -18.39 -5.02 -26.31
C PHE A 13 -17.77 -5.36 -27.67
N GLU A 14 -17.97 -4.53 -28.70
CA GLU A 14 -17.27 -4.66 -30.00
C GLU A 14 -15.96 -3.85 -30.10
N LEU A 15 -15.56 -3.10 -29.06
CA LEU A 15 -14.33 -2.29 -29.06
C LEU A 15 -13.08 -2.98 -28.47
N GLY A 16 -13.14 -4.30 -28.23
CA GLY A 16 -12.02 -5.07 -27.67
C GLY A 16 -11.68 -6.36 -28.40
N GLY A 17 -12.28 -6.62 -29.57
CA GLY A 17 -12.21 -7.93 -30.24
C GLY A 17 -11.06 -8.12 -31.23
N ASP A 18 -10.30 -7.08 -31.59
CA ASP A 18 -9.26 -7.18 -32.64
C ASP A 18 -8.02 -6.33 -32.33
N PHE A 19 -7.60 -6.31 -31.07
CA PHE A 19 -6.37 -5.65 -30.63
C PHE A 19 -5.16 -6.59 -30.84
N ASP A 20 -4.62 -6.59 -32.05
CA ASP A 20 -3.31 -7.17 -32.36
C ASP A 20 -2.20 -6.29 -31.78
N ALA A 21 -1.74 -6.66 -30.58
CA ALA A 21 -0.75 -5.92 -29.80
C ALA A 21 0.63 -5.84 -30.49
N GLU A 22 0.96 -6.78 -31.38
CA GLU A 22 2.25 -6.85 -32.05
C GLU A 22 2.32 -5.91 -33.26
N ARG A 23 1.22 -5.73 -34.00
CA ARG A 23 1.11 -4.69 -35.04
C ARG A 23 0.98 -3.28 -34.46
N TRP A 24 0.25 -3.11 -33.35
CA TRP A 24 0.08 -1.79 -32.73
C TRP A 24 1.40 -1.19 -32.21
N THR A 25 2.29 -2.06 -31.69
CA THR A 25 3.56 -1.63 -31.07
C THR A 25 4.66 -1.42 -32.13
N SER A 26 4.76 -2.31 -33.12
CA SER A 26 5.79 -2.23 -34.17
C SER A 26 5.57 -1.03 -35.11
N ASP A 27 4.32 -0.79 -35.51
CA ASP A 27 4.01 0.17 -36.56
C ASP A 27 3.96 1.63 -36.04
N ARG A 28 3.68 1.85 -34.74
CA ARG A 28 3.72 3.20 -34.12
C ARG A 28 5.08 3.62 -33.62
N ILE A 29 5.91 2.68 -33.14
CA ILE A 29 7.27 2.99 -32.70
C ILE A 29 8.17 3.24 -33.91
N ALA A 30 8.01 2.47 -34.99
CA ALA A 30 8.78 2.65 -36.22
C ALA A 30 8.48 3.98 -36.95
N ARG A 31 7.26 4.51 -36.83
CA ARG A 31 6.85 5.77 -37.49
C ARG A 31 7.16 7.04 -36.68
N GLY A 32 7.75 6.95 -35.49
CA GLY A 32 8.16 8.11 -34.70
C GLY A 32 7.00 9.03 -34.26
N GLU A 33 5.75 8.61 -34.43
CA GLU A 33 4.55 9.43 -34.19
C GLU A 33 4.23 9.64 -32.70
N TRP A 34 4.98 9.04 -31.76
CA TRP A 34 4.82 9.33 -30.32
C TRP A 34 5.16 10.80 -30.03
N PHE A 35 6.13 11.39 -30.73
CA PHE A 35 6.62 12.74 -30.41
C PHE A 35 5.98 13.87 -31.23
N SER A 36 5.07 13.58 -32.15
CA SER A 36 4.62 14.59 -33.11
C SER A 36 3.18 14.39 -33.55
N ARG A 37 2.21 14.75 -32.68
CA ARG A 37 0.91 15.27 -33.13
C ARG A 37 0.22 16.13 -32.06
N GLY A 38 0.23 17.45 -32.29
CA GLY A 38 -0.83 18.35 -31.84
C GLY A 38 -0.43 19.46 -30.86
N ARG A 39 -0.05 20.62 -31.43
CA ARG A 39 0.26 21.92 -30.78
C ARG A 39 1.29 21.84 -29.65
N GLU A 40 2.40 22.55 -29.83
CA GLU A 40 3.33 22.93 -28.76
C GLU A 40 2.58 23.69 -27.65
N ARG A 41 1.92 22.96 -26.75
CA ARG A 41 1.74 23.41 -25.38
C ARG A 41 3.09 23.13 -24.72
N PRO A 42 3.75 24.14 -24.12
CA PRO A 42 5.01 23.91 -23.44
C PRO A 42 4.81 22.75 -22.47
N SER A 43 5.68 21.75 -22.55
CA SER A 43 5.65 20.60 -21.66
C SER A 43 5.64 21.15 -20.23
N LYS A 44 4.53 20.94 -19.52
CA LYS A 44 4.39 21.42 -18.14
C LYS A 44 5.56 20.84 -17.37
N SER A 45 6.37 21.70 -16.76
CA SER A 45 7.55 21.26 -16.01
C SER A 45 7.13 20.21 -14.97
N GLY A 46 8.02 19.29 -14.59
CA GLY A 46 7.69 18.26 -13.57
C GLY A 46 7.16 18.83 -12.25
N ARG A 47 7.44 20.11 -11.97
CA ARG A 47 6.89 20.88 -10.85
C ARG A 47 5.42 21.29 -11.06
N GLU A 48 5.02 21.62 -12.28
CA GLU A 48 3.63 21.93 -12.65
C GLU A 48 2.75 20.70 -12.74
N VAL A 49 3.29 19.57 -13.21
CA VAL A 49 2.60 18.26 -13.14
C VAL A 49 2.40 17.86 -11.68
N ARG A 50 3.41 18.06 -10.82
CA ARG A 50 3.27 17.86 -9.36
C ARG A 50 2.21 18.77 -8.72
N LYS A 51 2.08 20.02 -9.17
CA LYS A 51 1.01 20.93 -8.69
C LYS A 51 -0.37 20.50 -9.17
N GLY A 52 -0.50 20.01 -10.40
CA GLY A 52 -1.76 19.47 -10.94
C GLY A 52 -2.19 18.14 -10.31
N ALA A 53 -1.25 17.36 -9.78
CA ALA A 53 -1.51 16.08 -9.11
C ALA A 53 -1.65 16.20 -7.57
N GLN A 54 -1.54 17.39 -6.99
CA GLN A 54 -1.74 17.60 -5.56
C GLN A 54 -3.24 17.57 -5.25
N MET A 55 -3.74 16.41 -4.81
CA MET A 55 -5.07 16.28 -4.23
C MET A 55 -5.25 17.25 -3.07
N SER A 56 -6.42 17.88 -3.00
CA SER A 56 -6.77 18.71 -1.84
C SER A 56 -6.69 17.87 -0.55
N PRO A 57 -6.37 18.48 0.60
CA PRO A 57 -6.30 17.75 1.87
C PRO A 57 -7.58 16.96 2.21
N VAL A 58 -8.74 17.50 1.81
CA VAL A 58 -10.05 16.86 1.93
C VAL A 58 -10.17 15.65 0.99
N ALA A 59 -9.80 15.80 -0.29
CA ALA A 59 -9.82 14.69 -1.24
C ALA A 59 -8.90 13.54 -0.81
N ARG A 60 -7.75 13.87 -0.23
CA ARG A 60 -6.83 12.87 0.34
C ARG A 60 -7.42 12.15 1.56
N ALA A 61 -8.11 12.87 2.44
CA ALA A 61 -8.80 12.28 3.59
C ALA A 61 -9.94 11.36 3.13
N ALA A 62 -10.74 11.79 2.16
CA ALA A 62 -11.81 10.96 1.58
C ALA A 62 -11.26 9.69 0.91
N ALA A 63 -10.22 9.81 0.08
CA ALA A 63 -9.56 8.66 -0.55
C ALA A 63 -8.97 7.68 0.49
N SER A 64 -8.40 8.21 1.57
CA SER A 64 -7.90 7.41 2.70
C SER A 64 -9.04 6.66 3.40
N ALA A 65 -10.14 7.33 3.72
CA ALA A 65 -11.30 6.71 4.36
C ALA A 65 -11.89 5.57 3.48
N ILE A 66 -11.98 5.78 2.17
CA ILE A 66 -12.42 4.75 1.21
C ILE A 66 -11.44 3.57 1.22
N GLY A 67 -10.14 3.83 1.11
CA GLY A 67 -9.12 2.78 1.11
C GLY A 67 -9.15 1.92 2.38
N TRP A 68 -9.25 2.56 3.55
CA TRP A 68 -9.38 1.84 4.83
C TRP A 68 -10.70 1.10 4.96
N SER A 69 -11.80 1.62 4.41
CA SER A 69 -13.09 0.92 4.40
C SER A 69 -13.04 -0.35 3.55
N VAL A 70 -12.46 -0.26 2.34
CA VAL A 70 -12.25 -1.43 1.48
C VAL A 70 -11.35 -2.46 2.16
N MET A 71 -10.25 -2.01 2.78
CA MET A 71 -9.36 -2.90 3.51
C MET A 71 -10.04 -3.54 4.73
N LEU A 72 -10.87 -2.81 5.47
CA LEU A 72 -11.63 -3.34 6.60
C LEU A 72 -12.63 -4.41 6.14
N LEU A 73 -13.38 -4.16 5.06
CA LEU A 73 -14.31 -5.13 4.49
C LEU A 73 -13.58 -6.39 4.01
N TRP A 74 -12.39 -6.23 3.43
CA TRP A 74 -11.55 -7.36 3.06
C TRP A 74 -11.05 -8.13 4.29
N TRP A 75 -10.55 -7.42 5.32
CA TRP A 75 -10.03 -8.00 6.55
C TRP A 75 -11.07 -8.81 7.34
N THR A 76 -12.32 -8.34 7.37
CA THR A 76 -13.43 -9.05 8.03
C THR A 76 -14.01 -10.17 7.16
N GLY A 77 -13.52 -10.35 5.93
CA GLY A 77 -14.04 -11.34 4.99
C GLY A 77 -15.41 -11.00 4.40
N LEU A 78 -15.86 -9.74 4.50
CA LEU A 78 -17.11 -9.28 3.87
C LEU A 78 -16.93 -9.02 2.38
N LEU A 79 -15.72 -8.63 1.97
CA LEU A 79 -15.30 -8.49 0.58
C LEU A 79 -14.72 -9.84 0.12
N GLN A 80 -15.59 -10.83 -0.07
CA GLN A 80 -15.19 -12.19 -0.50
C GLN A 80 -14.75 -12.21 -1.96
N ILE A 81 -13.48 -11.84 -2.22
CA ILE A 81 -12.84 -12.08 -3.53
C ILE A 81 -12.36 -13.54 -3.64
N ARG A 82 -12.27 -14.28 -2.53
CA ARG A 82 -12.23 -15.76 -2.36
C ARG A 82 -12.19 -16.03 -0.85
N PRO A 83 -12.69 -17.17 -0.34
CA PRO A 83 -12.42 -17.57 1.04
C PRO A 83 -10.93 -17.88 1.16
N ILE A 84 -10.15 -16.92 1.64
CA ILE A 84 -8.70 -17.09 1.85
C ILE A 84 -8.54 -17.72 3.23
N GLN A 85 -8.35 -19.03 3.29
CA GLN A 85 -7.85 -19.68 4.50
C GLN A 85 -6.33 -19.41 4.56
N PRO A 86 -5.80 -18.76 5.61
CA PRO A 86 -4.35 -18.53 5.77
C PRO A 86 -3.52 -19.82 5.65
N GLU A 87 -4.12 -20.95 6.01
CA GLU A 87 -3.56 -22.30 5.92
C GLU A 87 -3.33 -22.77 4.48
N GLU A 88 -4.10 -22.25 3.51
CA GLU A 88 -4.04 -22.63 2.09
C GLU A 88 -2.96 -21.87 1.30
N TRP A 89 -2.47 -20.72 1.81
CA TRP A 89 -1.51 -19.86 1.10
C TRP A 89 -0.05 -20.21 1.32
N ALA A 90 0.26 -20.96 2.38
CA ALA A 90 1.61 -21.10 2.86
C ALA A 90 1.89 -22.54 3.32
N GLY A 91 2.30 -23.36 2.35
CA GLY A 91 2.94 -24.64 2.64
C GLY A 91 4.23 -24.46 3.45
N VAL A 92 4.84 -25.57 3.84
CA VAL A 92 6.13 -25.55 4.53
C VAL A 92 7.19 -25.06 3.54
N VAL A 93 7.80 -23.91 3.81
CA VAL A 93 8.91 -23.33 3.04
C VAL A 93 10.13 -23.29 3.93
N ASP A 94 11.28 -23.78 3.47
CA ASP A 94 12.52 -23.89 4.28
C ASP A 94 12.33 -24.61 5.64
N GLY A 95 11.41 -25.58 5.74
CA GLY A 95 11.07 -26.27 7.00
C GLY A 95 10.21 -25.45 7.97
N VAL A 96 9.81 -24.23 7.60
CA VAL A 96 8.94 -23.35 8.40
C VAL A 96 7.50 -23.41 7.88
N ASN A 97 6.56 -23.71 8.78
CA ASN A 97 5.13 -23.70 8.46
C ASN A 97 4.56 -22.27 8.59
N TYR A 98 4.65 -21.51 7.50
CA TYR A 98 4.18 -20.13 7.45
C TYR A 98 2.65 -20.02 7.53
N GLY A 99 1.88 -21.02 7.07
CA GLY A 99 0.42 -21.03 7.20
C GLY A 99 -0.03 -21.00 8.65
N ARG A 100 0.59 -21.82 9.50
CA ARG A 100 0.34 -21.82 10.95
C ARG A 100 0.74 -20.50 11.61
N ILE A 101 1.90 -19.94 11.24
CA ILE A 101 2.36 -18.65 11.76
C ILE A 101 1.38 -17.53 11.39
N LEU A 102 0.97 -17.46 10.12
CA LEU A 102 0.03 -16.46 9.62
C LEU A 102 -1.35 -16.61 10.29
N GLY A 103 -1.84 -17.84 10.48
CA GLY A 103 -3.09 -18.09 11.22
C GLY A 103 -3.04 -17.59 12.66
N GLN A 104 -1.94 -17.85 13.37
CA GLN A 104 -1.74 -17.34 14.74
C GLN A 104 -1.65 -15.80 14.79
N MET A 105 -0.89 -15.21 13.87
CA MET A 105 -0.80 -13.75 13.77
C MET A 105 -2.15 -13.13 13.45
N PHE A 106 -2.91 -13.72 12.52
CA PHE A 106 -4.23 -13.25 12.14
C PHE A 106 -5.19 -13.30 13.33
N ALA A 107 -5.24 -14.41 14.07
CA ALA A 107 -6.10 -14.55 15.24
C ALA A 107 -5.84 -13.47 16.30
N VAL A 108 -4.57 -13.15 16.57
CA VAL A 108 -4.18 -12.12 17.54
C VAL A 108 -4.42 -10.71 16.99
N ALA A 109 -4.10 -10.47 15.72
CA ALA A 109 -4.23 -9.16 15.08
C ALA A 109 -5.65 -8.81 14.65
N TYR A 110 -6.58 -9.78 14.62
CA TYR A 110 -7.92 -9.61 14.07
C TYR A 110 -8.64 -8.39 14.63
N TRP A 111 -8.83 -8.35 15.95
CA TRP A 111 -9.51 -7.25 16.64
C TRP A 111 -8.70 -5.95 16.66
N PRO A 112 -7.39 -5.96 16.98
CA PRO A 112 -6.58 -4.74 16.91
C PRO A 112 -6.62 -4.05 15.54
N VAL A 113 -6.56 -4.80 14.44
CA VAL A 113 -6.60 -4.24 13.08
C VAL A 113 -7.97 -3.64 12.77
N ILE A 114 -9.06 -4.30 13.16
CA ILE A 114 -10.42 -3.76 13.02
C ILE A 114 -10.54 -2.44 13.78
N LEU A 115 -10.12 -2.41 15.05
CA LEU A 115 -10.18 -1.20 15.87
C LEU A 115 -9.36 -0.07 15.24
N PHE A 116 -8.13 -0.36 14.81
CA PHE A 116 -7.28 0.61 14.14
C PHE A 116 -7.96 1.17 12.88
N ALA A 117 -8.49 0.31 12.02
CA ALA A 117 -9.14 0.70 10.77
C ALA A 117 -10.39 1.54 11.03
N VAL A 118 -11.25 1.14 11.96
CA VAL A 118 -12.45 1.91 12.34
C VAL A 118 -12.07 3.29 12.88
N CYS A 119 -11.10 3.37 13.80
CA CYS A 119 -10.61 4.66 14.29
C CYS A 119 -10.01 5.51 13.16
N ARG A 120 -9.30 4.89 12.22
CA ARG A 120 -8.68 5.59 11.08
C ARG A 120 -9.73 6.17 10.13
N ILE A 121 -10.74 5.38 9.77
CA ILE A 121 -11.87 5.81 8.94
C ILE A 121 -12.60 6.96 9.63
N GLY A 122 -12.97 6.79 10.91
CA GLY A 122 -13.65 7.84 11.67
C GLY A 122 -12.85 9.14 11.73
N PHE A 123 -11.53 9.05 11.92
CA PHE A 123 -10.65 10.21 11.89
C PHE A 123 -10.57 10.87 10.52
N ASP A 124 -10.45 10.10 9.44
CA ASP A 124 -10.39 10.65 8.09
C ASP A 124 -11.74 11.30 7.69
N LEU A 125 -12.88 10.75 8.13
CA LEU A 125 -14.20 11.38 8.00
C LEU A 125 -14.30 12.70 8.77
N MET A 126 -13.83 12.73 10.02
CA MET A 126 -13.76 13.98 10.79
C MET A 126 -12.90 15.04 10.09
N ARG A 127 -11.80 14.64 9.44
CA ARG A 127 -10.97 15.56 8.64
C ARG A 127 -11.67 16.07 7.39
N VAL A 128 -12.48 15.26 6.74
CA VAL A 128 -13.30 15.70 5.60
C VAL A 128 -14.27 16.78 6.07
N ILE A 129 -14.99 16.54 7.18
CA ILE A 129 -15.98 17.48 7.72
C ILE A 129 -15.33 18.78 8.22
N ALA A 130 -14.20 18.68 8.93
CA ALA A 130 -13.51 19.81 9.53
C ALA A 130 -12.61 20.60 8.55
N GLY A 131 -12.67 20.34 7.24
CA GLY A 131 -11.85 21.04 6.24
C GLY A 131 -10.35 20.74 6.32
N ALA A 132 -9.97 19.58 6.89
CA ALA A 132 -8.61 19.08 6.99
C ALA A 132 -7.60 20.01 7.70
N ASN A 133 -8.00 20.54 8.87
CA ASN A 133 -7.14 21.31 9.78
C ASN A 133 -5.73 20.70 9.94
N ALA A 134 -4.69 21.53 9.77
CA ALA A 134 -3.30 21.08 9.76
C ALA A 134 -2.85 20.46 11.09
N ARG A 135 -3.25 21.05 12.23
CA ARG A 135 -2.92 20.53 13.57
C ARG A 135 -3.59 19.19 13.84
N LEU A 136 -4.89 19.07 13.52
CA LEU A 136 -5.64 17.83 13.65
C LEU A 136 -5.01 16.72 12.79
N THR A 137 -4.69 17.05 11.54
CA THR A 137 -4.02 16.14 10.60
C THR A 137 -2.70 15.63 11.17
N ALA A 138 -1.84 16.52 11.67
CA ALA A 138 -0.53 16.13 12.17
C ALA A 138 -0.63 15.32 13.48
N ALA A 139 -1.56 15.66 14.37
CA ALA A 139 -1.84 14.86 15.57
C ALA A 139 -2.26 13.44 15.21
N GLY A 140 -3.18 13.28 14.25
CA GLY A 140 -3.55 11.97 13.74
C GLY A 140 -2.39 11.23 13.07
N ASP A 141 -1.59 11.90 12.24
CA ASP A 141 -0.44 11.26 11.60
C ASP A 141 0.60 10.76 12.59
N ILE A 142 0.77 11.44 13.72
CA ILE A 142 1.61 10.96 14.83
C ILE A 142 0.94 9.77 15.52
N LEU A 143 -0.33 9.89 15.93
CA LEU A 143 -1.02 8.84 16.68
C LEU A 143 -1.11 7.54 15.88
N PHE A 144 -1.57 7.61 14.63
CA PHE A 144 -1.66 6.43 13.76
C PHE A 144 -0.29 5.92 13.33
N GLY A 145 0.70 6.80 13.20
CA GLY A 145 2.09 6.38 12.95
C GLY A 145 2.67 5.62 14.14
N LEU A 146 2.44 6.08 15.37
CA LEU A 146 2.87 5.40 16.59
C LEU A 146 2.18 4.04 16.75
N ALA A 147 0.87 3.98 16.50
CA ALA A 147 0.13 2.71 16.55
C ALA A 147 0.61 1.72 15.47
N ALA A 148 0.92 2.20 14.25
CA ALA A 148 1.51 1.38 13.20
C ALA A 148 2.92 0.91 13.57
N ALA A 149 3.78 1.80 14.05
CA ALA A 149 5.12 1.47 14.53
C ALA A 149 5.08 0.44 15.67
N TRP A 150 4.14 0.57 16.60
CA TRP A 150 3.91 -0.43 17.64
C TRP A 150 3.52 -1.79 17.05
N GLY A 151 2.61 -1.82 16.07
CA GLY A 151 2.26 -3.05 15.36
C GLY A 151 3.47 -3.73 14.71
N VAL A 152 4.35 -2.94 14.08
CA VAL A 152 5.60 -3.44 13.46
C VAL A 152 6.58 -3.96 14.52
N LEU A 153 6.74 -3.26 15.65
CA LEU A 153 7.55 -3.72 16.78
C LEU A 153 7.01 -5.02 17.36
N TRP A 154 5.69 -5.16 17.45
CA TRP A 154 5.06 -6.40 17.88
C TRP A 154 5.35 -7.55 16.92
N ILE A 155 5.31 -7.33 15.61
CA ILE A 155 5.72 -8.32 14.62
C ILE A 155 7.17 -8.75 14.88
N TRP A 156 8.06 -7.80 15.13
CA TRP A 156 9.49 -8.05 15.31
C TRP A 156 9.85 -8.78 16.62
N PHE A 157 9.22 -8.43 17.74
CA PHE A 157 9.63 -8.90 19.07
C PHE A 157 8.74 -9.97 19.70
N TRP A 158 7.44 -9.98 19.40
CA TRP A 158 6.47 -10.77 20.18
C TRP A 158 5.56 -11.66 19.35
N SER A 159 5.52 -11.47 18.02
CA SER A 159 4.66 -12.28 17.15
C SER A 159 5.22 -13.68 16.88
N ALA A 160 4.36 -14.58 16.40
CA ALA A 160 4.76 -15.91 15.93
C ALA A 160 5.77 -15.88 14.77
N LEU A 161 5.92 -14.75 14.07
CA LEU A 161 6.90 -14.56 13.01
C LEU A 161 8.28 -14.14 13.56
N SER A 162 8.35 -13.61 14.77
CA SER A 162 9.58 -13.10 15.38
C SER A 162 10.74 -14.11 15.33
N PRO A 163 10.59 -15.40 15.71
CA PRO A 163 11.69 -16.36 15.68
C PRO A 163 12.30 -16.58 14.29
N VAL A 164 11.55 -16.28 13.23
CA VAL A 164 11.97 -16.47 11.83
C VAL A 164 12.74 -15.25 11.31
N ILE A 165 12.22 -14.05 11.59
CA ILE A 165 12.74 -12.80 11.03
C ILE A 165 13.74 -12.09 11.93
N TRP A 166 13.74 -12.37 13.24
CA TRP A 166 14.52 -11.61 14.20
C TRP A 166 16.02 -11.85 14.04
N VAL A 167 16.77 -10.77 14.23
CA VAL A 167 18.23 -10.77 14.20
C VAL A 167 18.75 -9.94 15.36
N GLY A 168 19.65 -10.52 16.16
CA GLY A 168 20.18 -9.88 17.37
C GLY A 168 21.27 -8.84 17.14
N THR A 169 21.89 -8.80 15.95
CA THR A 169 23.01 -7.91 15.64
C THR A 169 22.94 -7.31 14.25
N ALA A 170 23.54 -6.13 14.07
CA ALA A 170 23.66 -5.49 12.76
C ALA A 170 24.46 -6.36 11.76
N THR A 171 25.50 -7.05 12.25
CA THR A 171 26.34 -7.93 11.41
C THR A 171 25.54 -9.07 10.79
N ALA A 172 24.73 -9.77 11.60
CA ALA A 172 23.89 -10.87 11.12
C ALA A 172 22.79 -10.37 10.17
N PHE A 173 22.34 -9.12 10.32
CA PHE A 173 21.38 -8.49 9.40
C PHE A 173 22.01 -8.24 8.03
N PHE A 174 23.19 -7.63 7.99
CA PHE A 174 23.92 -7.39 6.74
C PHE A 174 24.35 -8.70 6.07
N GLU A 175 24.69 -9.72 6.85
CA GLU A 175 25.01 -11.05 6.33
C GLU A 175 23.81 -11.69 5.62
N ARG A 176 22.62 -11.65 6.22
CA ARG A 176 21.37 -12.10 5.57
C ARG A 176 21.08 -11.34 4.27
N ILE A 177 21.28 -10.02 4.24
CA ILE A 177 21.09 -9.21 3.03
C ILE A 177 22.12 -9.57 1.95
N ARG A 178 23.38 -9.74 2.34
CA ARG A 178 24.45 -10.10 1.41
C ARG A 178 24.18 -11.45 0.77
N ILE A 179 23.78 -12.45 1.55
CA ILE A 179 23.40 -13.78 1.05
C ILE A 179 22.22 -13.68 0.07
N LEU A 180 21.22 -12.83 0.37
CA LEU A 180 20.08 -12.60 -0.52
C LEU A 180 20.51 -12.02 -1.88
N ILE A 181 21.50 -11.13 -1.90
CA ILE A 181 21.97 -10.43 -3.10
C ILE A 181 22.96 -11.29 -3.90
N ASP A 182 23.89 -11.97 -3.22
CA ASP A 182 25.04 -12.61 -3.86
C ASP A 182 24.67 -13.89 -4.64
N ARG A 183 23.43 -14.40 -4.58
CA ARG A 183 22.87 -15.55 -5.36
C ARG A 183 23.77 -16.81 -5.48
N SER A 184 24.85 -16.92 -4.71
CA SER A 184 26.00 -17.78 -5.00
C SER A 184 26.11 -19.00 -4.08
N GLY A 185 24.98 -19.57 -3.70
CA GLY A 185 25.00 -20.86 -3.01
C GLY A 185 23.62 -21.42 -2.79
N GLY A 186 23.10 -22.16 -3.78
CA GLY A 186 22.29 -23.40 -3.67
C GLY A 186 21.09 -23.49 -2.73
N GLN A 187 20.75 -22.44 -1.98
CA GLN A 187 19.72 -22.46 -0.95
C GLN A 187 18.96 -21.15 -1.09
N GLU A 188 17.79 -21.30 -1.68
CA GLU A 188 16.59 -20.46 -1.58
C GLU A 188 16.81 -19.13 -0.83
N ALA A 189 16.57 -18.00 -1.51
CA ALA A 189 16.41 -16.71 -0.87
C ALA A 189 15.32 -16.84 0.21
N SER A 190 15.73 -17.14 1.45
CA SER A 190 14.79 -17.61 2.45
C SER A 190 13.73 -16.54 2.67
N LEU A 191 12.46 -16.95 2.53
CA LEU A 191 11.30 -16.07 2.72
C LEU A 191 11.41 -15.27 4.02
N ALA A 192 12.04 -15.85 5.05
CA ALA A 192 12.42 -15.21 6.30
C ALA A 192 13.20 -13.90 6.13
N THR A 193 14.22 -13.88 5.26
CA THR A 193 15.05 -12.70 4.99
C THR A 193 14.26 -11.61 4.28
N ILE A 194 13.39 -11.98 3.32
CA ILE A 194 12.52 -11.03 2.64
C ILE A 194 11.55 -10.39 3.64
N LEU A 195 10.89 -11.21 4.48
CA LEU A 195 9.98 -10.74 5.51
C LEU A 195 10.68 -9.83 6.53
N MET A 196 11.90 -10.19 6.94
CA MET A 196 12.73 -9.34 7.80
C MET A 196 12.97 -7.96 7.19
N VAL A 197 13.40 -7.88 5.93
CA VAL A 197 13.65 -6.61 5.23
C VAL A 197 12.37 -5.79 5.12
N VAL A 198 11.23 -6.41 4.80
CA VAL A 198 9.92 -5.75 4.74
C VAL A 198 9.55 -5.14 6.09
N VAL A 199 9.70 -5.88 7.19
CA VAL A 199 9.36 -5.40 8.54
C VAL A 199 10.25 -4.22 8.96
N VAL A 200 11.56 -4.30 8.69
CA VAL A 200 12.49 -3.19 8.98
C VAL A 200 12.15 -1.94 8.16
N TRP A 201 11.85 -2.08 6.87
CA TRP A 201 11.45 -0.95 6.03
C TRP A 201 10.10 -0.36 6.43
N ALA A 202 9.12 -1.20 6.78
CA ALA A 202 7.84 -0.74 7.28
C ALA A 202 8.02 0.13 8.54
N PHE A 203 8.89 -0.30 9.47
CA PHE A 203 9.22 0.51 10.65
C PHE A 203 9.86 1.84 10.28
N ALA A 204 10.86 1.84 9.38
CA ALA A 204 11.55 3.05 8.95
C ALA A 204 10.59 4.06 8.29
N VAL A 205 9.62 3.59 7.50
CA VAL A 205 8.58 4.41 6.89
C VAL A 205 7.69 5.07 7.95
N GLU A 206 7.26 4.32 8.98
CA GLU A 206 6.44 4.89 10.05
C GLU A 206 7.22 5.90 10.89
N VAL A 207 8.49 5.64 11.20
CA VAL A 207 9.35 6.63 11.89
C VAL A 207 9.49 7.90 11.06
N ALA A 208 9.80 7.78 9.76
CA ALA A 208 9.92 8.94 8.87
C ALA A 208 8.61 9.74 8.79
N ARG A 209 7.46 9.05 8.80
CA ARG A 209 6.13 9.67 8.83
C ARG A 209 5.91 10.45 10.13
N ILE A 210 6.19 9.85 11.28
CA ILE A 210 6.06 10.49 12.60
C ILE A 210 6.97 11.71 12.68
N VAL A 211 8.25 11.59 12.30
CA VAL A 211 9.22 12.69 12.30
C VAL A 211 8.74 13.83 11.40
N ARG A 212 8.24 13.53 10.20
CA ARG A 212 7.70 14.55 9.28
C ARG A 212 6.48 15.25 9.86
N ALA A 213 5.59 14.52 10.54
CA ALA A 213 4.42 15.09 11.20
C ALA A 213 4.81 15.98 12.39
N GLY A 214 5.76 15.52 13.22
CA GLY A 214 6.34 16.29 14.32
C GLY A 214 7.04 17.57 13.84
N ALA A 215 7.82 17.47 12.76
CA ALA A 215 8.45 18.63 12.14
C ALA A 215 7.43 19.66 11.64
N ARG A 216 6.27 19.23 11.08
CA ARG A 216 5.19 20.14 10.67
C ARG A 216 4.51 20.82 11.85
N LEU A 217 4.36 20.13 12.98
CA LEU A 217 3.84 20.72 14.22
C LEU A 217 4.81 21.75 14.79
N ALA A 218 6.11 21.41 14.85
CA ALA A 218 7.16 22.28 15.38
C ALA A 218 7.41 23.51 14.49
N ALA A 219 7.39 23.34 13.17
CA ALA A 219 7.56 24.42 12.20
C ALA A 219 6.31 25.32 12.05
N GLY A 220 5.17 24.95 12.65
CA GLY A 220 3.95 25.75 12.62
C GLY A 220 3.39 25.99 11.21
N ALA A 221 3.31 24.94 10.38
CA ALA A 221 2.72 25.04 9.04
C ALA A 221 1.23 25.48 9.13
N ASP A 222 0.78 26.66 8.70
CA ASP A 222 1.41 27.72 7.90
C ASP A 222 0.96 29.11 8.40
N LYS A 223 1.91 30.05 8.50
CA LYS A 223 1.61 31.50 8.59
C LYS A 223 0.95 31.94 7.28
N LYS A 224 -0.29 32.45 7.37
CA LYS A 224 -1.00 33.32 6.39
C LYS A 224 -0.72 33.01 4.90
N ALA A 225 -1.59 32.22 4.27
CA ALA A 225 -1.97 32.55 2.90
C ALA A 225 -3.06 33.65 3.00
N ALA A 226 -2.60 34.88 3.17
CA ALA A 226 -3.35 36.10 2.88
C ALA A 226 -3.05 36.49 1.43
#